data_AF-A0A533XCK1-F1
#
_entry.id   AF-A0A533XCK1-F1
#
_cell.length_a   1.000
_cell.length_b   1.000
_cell.length_c   1.000
_cell.angle_alpha   90.00
_cell.angle_beta   90.00
_cell.angle_gamma   90.00
#
_symmetry.space_group_name_H-M   'P 1'
#
loop_
_entity.id
_entity.type
_entity.pdbx_description
1 polymer ?
#
loop_
_entity_poly.entity_id
_entity_poly.type
_entity_poly.pdbx_seq_one_letter_code
_entity_poly.pdbx_strand_id
1 'polypeptide(L)' 'MKRNPSVEVQIKRLKRKMTAVQATKEEKGRLWPLLTNVYPPYDDYQRRTQREIPIVLLRPSSAAAS' A
#
# COMPACT_ATOMS: atom_id res chain seq x y z
N MET A 1 -4.43 -10.48 8.94
CA MET A 1 -5.40 -9.56 8.31
C MET A 1 -6.56 -10.35 7.73
N LYS A 2 -7.78 -9.88 7.96
CA LYS A 2 -9.04 -10.60 7.70
C LYS A 2 -9.42 -10.55 6.21
N ARG A 3 -9.46 -11.73 5.58
CA ARG A 3 -10.40 -12.32 4.60
C ARG A 3 -11.28 -11.49 3.63
N ASN A 4 -11.10 -10.19 3.45
CA ASN A 4 -11.70 -9.47 2.31
C ASN A 4 -10.84 -8.27 1.86
N PRO A 5 -10.07 -8.38 0.77
CA PRO A 5 -9.16 -7.33 0.30
C PRO A 5 -9.88 -6.22 -0.50
N SER A 6 -11.19 -6.31 -0.72
CA SER A 6 -11.93 -5.29 -1.47
C SER A 6 -12.06 -4.00 -0.65
N VAL A 7 -11.58 -2.89 -1.22
CA VAL A 7 -11.59 -1.57 -0.60
C VAL A 7 -12.12 -0.52 -1.58
N GLU A 8 -12.70 0.57 -1.09
CA GLU A 8 -12.97 1.77 -1.88
C GLU A 8 -11.94 2.84 -1.53
N VAL A 9 -11.35 3.45 -2.56
CA VAL A 9 -10.34 4.49 -2.42
C VAL A 9 -10.90 5.78 -3.02
N GLN A 10 -10.81 6.87 -2.25
CA GLN A 10 -11.19 8.21 -2.71
C GLN A 10 -9.94 9.07 -2.94
N ILE A 11 -9.80 9.58 -4.16
CA ILE A 11 -8.75 10.53 -4.54
C ILE A 11 -9.45 11.79 -5.06
N LYS A 12 -9.49 12.84 -4.25
CA LYS A 12 -10.29 14.05 -4.52
C LYS A 12 -11.76 13.68 -4.80
N ARG A 13 -12.25 13.89 -6.03
CA ARG A 13 -13.61 13.56 -6.47
C ARG A 13 -13.77 12.13 -7.00
N LEU A 14 -12.66 11.42 -7.24
CA LEU A 14 -12.66 10.09 -7.83
C LEU A 14 -12.80 9.03 -6.74
N LYS A 15 -13.78 8.13 -6.88
CA LYS A 15 -13.93 6.93 -6.04
C LYS A 15 -13.71 5.68 -6.89
N ARG A 16 -12.91 4.73 -6.41
CA ARG A 16 -12.62 3.48 -7.14
C ARG A 16 -12.59 2.28 -6.19
N LYS A 17 -13.21 1.18 -6.61
CA LYS A 17 -13.06 -0.13 -5.96
C LYS A 17 -11.72 -0.75 -6.35
N MET A 18 -10.96 -1.17 -5.36
CA MET A 18 -9.61 -1.71 -5.51
C MET A 18 -9.43 -2.92 -4.60
N THR A 19 -8.34 -3.65 -4.82
CA THR A 19 -7.93 -4.79 -4.01
C THR A 19 -6.68 -4.39 -3.22
N ALA A 20 -6.78 -4.38 -1.90
CA ALA A 20 -5.68 -4.13 -0.98
C ALA A 20 -4.90 -5.43 -0.72
N VAL A 21 -3.63 -5.44 -1.10
CA VAL A 21 -2.72 -6.58 -0.91
C VAL A 21 -1.51 -6.08 -0.14
N GLN A 22 -1.12 -6.80 0.91
CA GLN A 22 0.13 -6.49 1.61
C GLN A 22 1.32 -6.83 0.69
N ALA A 23 2.24 -5.89 0.52
CA ALA A 23 3.46 -6.11 -0.25
C ALA A 23 4.32 -7.22 0.37
N THR A 24 4.99 -8.01 -0.46
CA THR A 24 6.02 -8.94 0.01
C THR A 24 7.24 -8.18 0.52
N LYS A 25 8.19 -8.89 1.15
CA LYS A 25 9.46 -8.27 1.60
C LYS A 25 10.27 -7.74 0.43
N GLU A 26 10.29 -8.47 -0.68
CA GLU A 26 10.99 -8.10 -1.91
C GLU A 26 10.36 -6.86 -2.54
N GLU A 27 9.03 -6.82 -2.64
CA GLU A 27 8.30 -5.63 -3.10
C GLU A 27 8.57 -4.44 -2.17
N LYS A 28 8.55 -4.64 -0.85
CA LYS A 28 8.85 -3.58 0.12
C LYS A 28 10.26 -3.03 -0.07
N GLY A 29 11.27 -3.89 -0.24
CA GLY A 29 12.65 -3.44 -0.46
C GLY A 29 12.80 -2.53 -1.69
N ARG A 30 12.01 -2.77 -2.75
CA ARG A 30 11.98 -1.94 -3.95
C ARG A 30 11.19 -0.65 -3.78
N LEU A 31 10.10 -0.70 -3.01
CA LEU A 31 9.18 0.43 -2.85
C LEU A 31 9.60 1.42 -1.76
N TRP A 32 10.28 0.95 -0.71
CA TRP A 32 10.65 1.77 0.44
C TRP A 32 11.48 3.00 0.04
N PRO A 33 12.54 2.88 -0.79
CA PRO A 33 13.32 4.05 -1.23
C PRO A 33 12.49 5.07 -2.01
N LEU A 34 11.50 4.62 -2.79
CA LEU A 34 10.61 5.51 -3.55
C LEU A 34 9.67 6.26 -2.61
N LEU A 35 9.13 5.58 -1.60
CA LEU A 35 8.25 6.19 -0.59
C LEU A 35 8.99 7.20 0.27
N THR A 36 10.20 6.89 0.72
CA THR A 36 11.02 7.80 1.53
C THR A 36 11.56 8.96 0.70
N ASN A 37 11.75 8.81 -0.60
CA ASN A 37 12.10 9.93 -1.49
C ASN A 37 10.94 10.94 -1.63
N VAL A 38 9.69 10.45 -1.69
CA VAL A 38 8.49 11.31 -1.77
C VAL A 38 8.14 11.89 -0.38
N TYR A 39 8.32 11.10 0.67
CA TYR A 39 8.02 11.49 2.04
C TYR A 39 9.08 10.95 3.03
N PRO A 40 10.17 11.71 3.24
CA PRO A 40 11.30 11.29 4.08
C PRO A 40 10.95 10.82 5.51
N PRO A 41 9.94 11.37 6.21
CA PRO A 41 9.62 10.95 7.58
C PRO A 41 9.20 9.47 7.73
N TYR A 42 8.88 8.76 6.64
CA TYR A 42 8.60 7.32 6.74
C TYR A 42 9.79 6.51 7.25
N ASP A 43 11.02 6.92 6.92
CA ASP A 43 12.20 6.22 7.39
C ASP A 43 12.35 6.35 8.92
N ASP A 44 12.06 7.54 9.46
CA ASP A 44 12.06 7.80 10.90
C ASP A 44 11.06 6.90 11.62
N TYR A 45 9.88 6.66 11.04
CA TYR A 45 8.87 5.76 11.62
C TYR A 45 9.37 4.32 11.69
N GLN A 46 10.03 3.83 10.64
CA GLN A 46 10.57 2.48 10.62
C GLN A 46 11.72 2.31 11.63
N ARG A 47 12.58 3.33 11.82
CA ARG A 47 13.66 3.29 12.82
C ARG A 47 13.16 3.30 14.26
N ARG A 48 11.97 3.84 14.52
CA ARG A 48 11.35 3.90 15.86
C ARG A 48 10.68 2.59 16.29
N THR A 49 10.70 1.55 15.45
CA THR A 49 10.08 0.27 15.79
C THR A 49 10.93 -0.91 15.34
N GLN A 50 10.85 -2.01 16.07
CA GLN A 50 11.49 -3.28 15.68
C GLN A 50 10.65 -4.06 14.67
N ARG A 51 9.36 -3.70 14.49
CA ARG A 51 8.47 -4.35 13.54
C ARG A 51 8.59 -3.72 12.15
N GLU A 52 8.59 -4.54 11.12
CA GLU A 52 8.48 -4.05 9.75
C GLU A 52 7.13 -3.35 9.53
N ILE A 53 7.15 -2.08 9.12
CA ILE A 53 5.94 -1.37 8.71
C ILE A 53 5.43 -2.00 7.41
N PRO A 54 4.18 -2.51 7.36
CA PRO A 54 3.64 -3.11 6.16
C PRO A 54 3.34 -2.04 5.11
N ILE A 55 3.68 -2.32 3.85
CA ILE A 55 3.18 -1.56 2.70
C ILE A 55 1.94 -2.27 2.18
N VAL A 56 0.86 -1.53 1.92
CA VAL A 56 -0.34 -2.04 1.27
C VAL A 56 -0.39 -1.51 -0.16
N LEU A 57 -0.42 -2.42 -1.11
CA LEU A 57 -0.59 -2.15 -2.53
C LEU A 57 -2.06 -2.13 -2.88
N LEU A 58 -2.50 -1.06 -3.55
CA LEU A 58 -3.84 -0.95 -4.10
C LEU A 58 -3.80 -1.36 -5.57
N ARG A 59 -4.31 -2.56 -5.87
CA ARG A 59 -4.43 -3.06 -7.24
C ARG A 59 -5.84 -2.75 -7.76
N PRO A 60 -6.02 -2.36 -9.03
CA PRO A 60 -7.36 -2.25 -9.61
C PRO A 60 -8.12 -3.56 -9.43
N SER A 61 -9.38 -3.49 -8.99
CA SER A 61 -10.25 -4.68 -8.96
C SER A 61 -10.55 -5.08 -10.39
N SER A 62 -10.31 -6.34 -10.76
CA SER A 62 -10.67 -6.89 -12.08
C SER A 62 -12.18 -6.91 -12.36
N ALA A 63 -13.03 -6.41 -11.46
CA ALA A 63 -14.49 -6.40 -11.59
C ALA A 63 -15.03 -5.39 -12.65
N ALA A 64 -14.23 -5.07 -13.66
CA ALA A 64 -14.65 -4.36 -14.87
C ALA A 64 -13.93 -4.95 -16.10
N ALA A 65 -14.24 -6.22 -16.38
CA ALA A 65 -14.14 -6.81 -17.71
C ALA A 65 -15.39 -7.67 -17.90
N SER A 66 -16.48 -7.02 -18.29
CA SER A 66 -17.66 -7.60 -18.93
C SER A 66 -18.23 -6.52 -19.84
#